data_AF-A0A1V5IC96-F1
#
_entry.id   AF-A0A1V5IC96-F1
#
_cell.length_a   1.000
_cell.length_b   1.000
_cell.length_c   1.000
_cell.angle_alpha   90.00
_cell.angle_beta   90.00
_cell.angle_gamma   90.00
#
_symmetry.space_group_name_H-M   'P 1'
#
loop_
_entity.id
_entity.type
_entity.pdbx_description
1 polymer ?
#
loop_
_entity_poly.entity_id
_entity_poly.type
_entity_poly.pdbx_seq_one_letter_code
_entity_poly.pdbx_strand_id
1 'polypeptide(L)' 'MDTVGEGGPWGMAILASYMVNNKKKQSLAEFLDDVVFAGNTGTSISPTPEEVAGFNAYIENYKQCLPIEEAAVKFKS' A
#
# COMPACT_ATOMS: atom_id res chain seq x y z
N MET A 1 3.04 -7.06 13.46
CA MET A 1 3.05 -6.23 12.25
C MET A 1 2.07 -6.92 11.33
N ASP A 2 0.79 -6.55 11.48
CA ASP A 2 -0.37 -7.35 11.07
C ASP A 2 -1.33 -6.56 10.15
N THR A 3 -0.82 -5.62 9.37
CA THR A 3 -1.66 -4.69 8.60
C THR A 3 -1.93 -5.15 7.16
N VAL A 4 -1.40 -6.31 6.73
CA VAL A 4 -1.67 -6.83 5.37
C VAL A 4 -3.12 -7.35 5.22
N GLY A 5 -3.90 -7.39 6.31
CA GLY A 5 -5.34 -7.69 6.33
C GLY A 5 -6.27 -6.45 6.33
N GLU A 6 -5.74 -5.23 6.32
CA GLU A 6 -6.50 -3.96 6.48
C GLU A 6 -6.94 -3.36 5.13
N GLY A 7 -7.54 -4.18 4.27
CA GLY A 7 -8.16 -3.69 3.04
C GLY A 7 -9.47 -2.92 3.28
N GLY A 8 -10.27 -2.79 2.22
CA GLY A 8 -11.53 -2.03 2.17
C GLY A 8 -12.45 -2.04 3.42
N PRO A 9 -12.68 -3.17 4.11
CA PRO A 9 -13.50 -3.20 5.33
C PRO A 9 -13.00 -2.29 6.46
N TRP A 10 -11.69 -2.14 6.62
CA TRP A 10 -11.11 -1.28 7.65
C TRP A 10 -11.35 0.20 7.33
N GLY A 11 -11.20 0.58 6.05
CA GLY A 11 -11.58 1.91 5.56
C GLY A 11 -13.07 2.21 5.80
N MET A 12 -13.97 1.24 5.58
CA MET A 12 -15.39 1.39 5.87
C MET A 12 -15.67 1.61 7.36
N ALA A 13 -14.99 0.88 8.25
CA ALA A 13 -15.13 1.05 9.69
C ALA A 13 -14.64 2.43 10.16
N ILE A 14 -13.54 2.94 9.60
CA ILE A 14 -13.05 4.29 9.87
C ILE A 14 -14.06 5.34 9.41
N LEU A 15 -14.63 5.20 8.22
CA LEU A 15 -15.63 6.14 7.72
C LEU A 15 -16.90 6.14 8.57
N ALA A 16 -17.37 4.98 9.01
CA ALA A 16 -18.48 4.89 9.96
C ALA A 16 -18.13 5.55 11.30
N SER A 17 -16.92 5.31 11.81
CA SER A 17 -16.41 5.96 13.03
C SER A 17 -16.31 7.48 12.86
N TYR A 18 -15.83 7.98 11.74
CA TYR A 18 -15.76 9.41 11.42
C TYR A 18 -17.14 10.06 11.52
N MET A 19 -18.17 9.42 10.95
CA MET A 19 -19.54 9.95 11.01
C MET A 19 -20.10 10.03 12.44
N VAL A 20 -19.75 9.08 13.31
CA VAL A 20 -20.30 8.98 14.67
C VAL A 20 -19.46 9.75 15.70
N ASN A 21 -18.14 9.79 15.53
CA ASN A 21 -17.18 10.24 16.53
C ASN A 21 -16.55 11.60 16.21
N ASN A 22 -16.77 12.18 15.03
CA ASN A 22 -16.29 13.51 14.65
C ASN A 22 -17.11 14.65 15.28
N LYS A 23 -17.10 14.72 16.61
CA LYS A 23 -17.84 15.75 17.38
C LYS A 23 -17.32 17.17 17.12
N LYS A 24 -16.06 17.30 16.71
CA LYS A 24 -15.39 18.57 16.43
C LYS A 24 -15.63 19.08 15.00
N LYS A 25 -16.32 18.31 14.15
CA LYS A 25 -16.52 18.61 12.71
C LYS A 25 -15.19 18.88 11.98
N GLN A 26 -14.14 18.15 12.36
CA GLN A 26 -12.84 18.16 11.70
C GLN A 26 -12.94 17.55 10.31
N SER A 27 -12.00 17.84 9.43
CA SER A 27 -11.84 17.12 8.17
C SER A 27 -11.47 15.65 8.40
N LEU A 28 -11.63 14.80 7.40
CA LEU A 28 -11.24 13.40 7.50
C LEU A 28 -9.73 13.25 7.76
N ALA A 29 -8.90 14.09 7.15
CA ALA A 29 -7.45 14.06 7.35
C ALA A 29 -7.09 14.36 8.82
N GLU A 30 -7.65 15.43 9.38
CA GLU A 30 -7.44 15.79 10.78
C GLU A 30 -7.97 14.71 11.74
N PHE A 31 -9.11 14.08 11.44
CA PHE A 31 -9.64 12.99 12.26
C PHE A 31 -8.74 11.74 12.20
N LEU A 32 -8.18 11.43 11.04
CA LEU A 32 -7.22 10.33 10.91
C LEU A 32 -5.99 10.60 11.77
N ASP A 33 -5.40 11.78 11.67
CA ASP A 33 -4.18 12.14 12.41
C ASP A 33 -4.42 12.27 13.92
N ASP A 34 -5.48 12.96 14.33
CA ASP A 34 -5.72 13.32 15.73
C ASP A 34 -6.49 12.26 16.53
N VAL A 35 -7.18 11.33 15.87
CA VAL A 35 -8.06 10.35 16.53
C VAL A 35 -7.70 8.92 16.19
N VAL A 36 -7.51 8.60 14.91
CA VAL A 36 -7.27 7.21 14.47
C VAL A 36 -5.80 6.82 14.66
N PHE A 37 -4.88 7.70 14.31
CA PHE A 37 -3.43 7.47 14.36
C PHE A 37 -2.74 8.24 15.50
N ALA A 38 -3.50 8.86 16.40
CA ALA A 38 -2.96 9.58 17.53
C ALA A 38 -2.05 8.68 18.38
N GLY A 39 -0.78 9.07 18.49
CA GLY A 39 0.24 8.31 19.21
C GLY A 39 0.87 7.15 18.44
N ASN A 40 0.49 6.92 17.19
CA ASN A 40 1.10 5.90 16.34
C ASN A 40 2.34 6.47 15.64
N THR A 41 3.53 6.18 16.16
CA THR A 41 4.79 6.50 15.45
C THR A 41 5.04 5.42 14.40
N GLY A 42 4.48 5.60 13.21
CA GLY A 42 4.82 4.77 12.07
C GLY A 42 6.32 4.88 11.76
N THR A 43 7.03 3.76 11.69
CA THR A 43 8.40 3.75 11.19
C THR A 43 8.35 3.69 9.68
N SER A 44 8.79 4.75 9.02
CA SER A 44 9.04 4.73 7.58
C SER A 44 10.42 4.12 7.32
N ILE A 45 10.48 3.11 6.47
CA ILE A 45 11.74 2.57 5.96
C ILE A 45 11.85 3.05 4.52
N SER A 46 12.86 3.87 4.26
CA SER A 46 13.17 4.30 2.90
C SER A 46 14.13 3.29 2.25
N PRO A 47 13.94 2.95 0.96
CA PRO A 47 14.86 2.06 0.29
C PRO A 47 16.24 2.72 0.12
N THR A 48 17.29 1.92 0.11
CA THR A 48 18.64 2.38 -0.20
C THR A 48 18.80 2.61 -1.71
N PRO A 49 19.76 3.45 -2.14
CA PRO A 49 20.08 3.61 -3.57
C PRO A 49 20.41 2.28 -4.26
N GLU A 50 21.07 1.35 -3.55
CA GLU A 50 21.43 0.02 -4.04
C GLU A 50 20.19 -0.85 -4.26
N GLU A 51 19.23 -0.83 -3.33
CA GLU A 51 17.94 -1.52 -3.48
C GLU A 51 17.17 -0.97 -4.68
N VAL A 52 17.10 0.35 -4.84
CA VAL A 52 16.45 1.00 -5.99
C VAL A 52 17.12 0.58 -7.30
N ALA A 53 18.45 0.60 -7.37
CA ALA A 53 19.19 0.18 -8.55
C ALA A 53 18.95 -1.30 -8.88
N GLY A 54 18.93 -2.17 -7.87
CA GLY A 54 18.63 -3.59 -8.01
C GLY A 54 17.23 -3.84 -8.57
N PHE A 55 16.21 -3.18 -8.03
CA PHE A 55 14.84 -3.28 -8.53
C PHE A 55 14.69 -2.74 -9.95
N ASN A 56 15.39 -1.66 -10.31
CA ASN A 56 15.40 -1.15 -11.67
C ASN A 56 16.01 -2.14 -12.67
N ALA A 57 17.14 -2.76 -12.32
CA ALA A 57 17.74 -3.80 -13.16
C ALA A 57 16.82 -5.03 -13.28
N TYR A 58 16.20 -5.45 -12.17
CA TYR A 58 15.24 -6.55 -12.16
C TYR A 58 14.04 -6.27 -13.06
N ILE A 59 13.42 -5.09 -12.97
CA ILE A 59 12.18 -4.81 -13.72
C ILE A 59 12.46 -4.72 -15.23
N GLU A 60 13.63 -4.22 -15.63
CA GLU A 60 14.02 -4.23 -17.04
C GLU A 60 14.21 -5.64 -17.57
N ASN A 61 14.90 -6.52 -16.82
CA ASN A 61 15.03 -7.93 -17.18
C ASN A 61 13.68 -8.65 -17.21
N TYR A 62 12.81 -8.39 -16.23
CA TYR A 62 11.47 -8.96 -16.15
C TYR A 62 10.66 -8.62 -17.41
N LYS A 63 10.66 -7.34 -17.83
CA LYS A 63 9.98 -6.90 -19.05
C LYS A 63 10.52 -7.59 -20.31
N GLN A 64 11.84 -7.74 -20.41
CA GLN A 64 12.46 -8.44 -21.53
C GLN A 64 12.07 -9.92 -21.61
N CYS A 65 11.70 -10.53 -20.48
CA CYS A 65 11.23 -11.91 -20.41
C CYS A 65 9.73 -12.07 -20.67
N LEU A 66 8.92 -11.00 -20.70
CA LEU A 66 7.47 -11.09 -20.97
C LEU A 66 7.17 -11.78 -22.32
N PRO A 67 7.85 -11.48 -23.44
CA PRO A 67 7.61 -12.20 -24.69
C PRO A 67 7.91 -13.70 -24.61
N ILE A 68 8.83 -14.12 -23.72
CA ILE A 68 9.16 -15.53 -23.49
C ILE A 68 7.99 -16.21 -22.77
N GLU A 69 7.44 -15.56 -21.74
CA GLU A 69 6.24 -16.04 -21.03
C GLU A 69 5.04 -16.15 -21.97
N GLU A 70 4.78 -15.12 -22.78
CA GLU A 70 3.72 -15.13 -23.79
C GLU A 70 3.89 -16.27 -24.81
N ALA A 71 5.11 -16.51 -25.28
CA ALA A 71 5.41 -17.61 -26.20
C ALA A 71 5.19 -18.97 -25.54
N ALA A 72 5.58 -19.13 -24.27
CA ALA A 72 5.37 -20.36 -23.51
C ALA A 72 3.87 -20.67 -23.33
N VAL A 73 3.04 -19.66 -23.05
CA VAL A 73 1.57 -19.82 -22.97
C VAL A 73 0.99 -20.24 -24.33
N LYS A 74 1.47 -19.66 -25.44
CA LYS A 74 1.02 -20.03 -26.79
C LYS A 74 1.45 -21.44 -27.22
N PHE A 75 2.60 -21.92 -26.76
CA PHE A 75 3.12 -23.26 -27.10
C PHE A 75 2.51 -24.39 -26.26
N LYS A 76 1.98 -24.07 -25.07
CA LYS A 76 1.30 -25.01 -24.18
C LYS A 76 -0.13 -25.26 -24.66
N SER A 77 -0.28 -25.87 -25.84
CA SER A 77 -1.52 -26.50 -26.31
C SER A 77 -1.75 -27.83 -25.60
#